data_AF-A0A842YFY6-F1
#
_entry.id   AF-A0A842YFY6-F1
#
_cell.length_a   1.000
_cell.length_b   1.000
_cell.length_c   1.000
_cell.angle_alpha   90.00
_cell.angle_beta   90.00
_cell.angle_gamma   90.00
#
_symmetry.space_group_name_H-M   'P 1'
#
loop_
_entity.id
_entity.type
_entity.pdbx_description
1 polymer ?
#
loop_
_entity_poly.entity_id
_entity_poly.type
_entity_poly.pdbx_seq_one_letter_code
_entity_poly.pdbx_strand_id
1 'polypeptide(L)' 'MERRESRGAHFRLDHPTEDPTWRKTIILSKKDGAIQVGYAAIGEAF' A
#
# COMPACT_ATOMS: atom_id res chain seq x y z
N MET A 1 -9.09 3.24 -2.73
CA MET A 1 -7.87 3.21 -1.91
C MET A 1 -7.47 1.75 -1.72
N GLU A 2 -6.30 1.35 -2.25
CA GLU A 2 -5.90 -0.07 -2.38
C GLU A 2 -5.49 -0.72 -1.05
N ARG A 3 -4.79 0.00 -0.16
CA ARG A 3 -4.41 -0.48 1.17
C ARG A 3 -5.64 -0.65 2.07
N ARG A 4 -5.93 -1.88 2.48
CA ARG A 4 -7.05 -2.25 3.35
C ARG A 4 -6.58 -2.60 4.77
N GLU A 5 -5.74 -1.75 5.34
CA GLU A 5 -5.32 -1.85 6.75
C GLU A 5 -5.17 -0.46 7.35
N SER A 6 -5.22 -0.38 8.67
CA SER A 6 -4.81 0.81 9.42
C SER A 6 -3.46 0.55 10.08
N ARG A 7 -2.41 1.25 9.66
CA ARG A 7 -1.07 1.15 10.27
C ARG A 7 -0.28 2.43 10.04
N GLY A 8 0.36 2.94 11.09
CA GLY A 8 1.11 4.20 11.07
C GLY A 8 0.20 5.42 10.81
N ALA A 9 0.62 6.30 9.91
CA ALA A 9 -0.15 7.51 9.54
C ALA A 9 -1.41 7.23 8.68
N HIS A 10 -1.62 5.98 8.26
CA HIS A 10 -2.78 5.60 7.47
C HIS A 10 -3.82 4.88 8.33
N PHE A 11 -4.95 5.53 8.59
CA PHE A 11 -6.07 5.00 9.37
C PHE A 11 -7.36 4.95 8.54
N ARG A 12 -8.16 3.90 8.75
CA ARG A 12 -9.40 3.59 8.02
C ARG A 12 -10.46 3.05 8.98
N LEU A 13 -11.66 3.64 8.93
CA LEU A 13 -12.80 3.17 9.74
C LEU A 13 -13.31 1.79 9.32
N ASP A 14 -13.20 1.44 8.02
CA ASP A 14 -13.64 0.16 7.48
C ASP A 14 -12.64 -0.99 7.74
N HIS A 15 -11.39 -0.66 8.07
CA HIS A 15 -10.33 -1.62 8.41
C HIS A 15 -9.47 -1.03 9.55
N PRO A 16 -9.98 -1.02 10.80
CA PRO A 16 -9.36 -0.27 11.91
C PRO A 16 -8.11 -0.93 12.49
N THR A 17 -7.77 -2.15 12.06
CA THR A 17 -6.65 -2.95 12.55
C THR A 17 -5.52 -3.04 11.54
N GLU A 18 -4.32 -3.33 12.02
CA GLU A 18 -3.18 -3.73 11.17
C GLU A 18 -3.42 -5.12 10.58
N ASP A 19 -2.95 -5.36 9.36
CA ASP A 19 -3.02 -6.66 8.71
C ASP A 19 -1.61 -7.11 8.30
N PRO A 20 -1.07 -8.21 8.87
CA PRO A 20 0.25 -8.71 8.53
C PRO A 20 0.46 -9.00 7.04
N THR A 21 -0.60 -9.32 6.28
CA THR A 21 -0.53 -9.55 4.82
C THR A 21 -0.26 -8.27 4.02
N TRP A 22 -0.41 -7.11 4.66
CA TRP A 22 -0.11 -5.78 4.12
C TRP A 22 1.30 -5.27 4.48
N ARG A 23 2.18 -6.14 5.00
CA ARG A 23 3.61 -5.88 5.18
C ARG A 23 4.37 -5.89 3.85
N LYS A 24 4.03 -4.96 2.97
CA LYS A 24 4.61 -4.73 1.64
C LYS A 24 4.61 -3.24 1.32
N THR A 25 5.52 -2.83 0.45
CA THR A 25 5.60 -1.46 -0.04
C THR A 25 4.69 -1.32 -1.26
N ILE A 26 3.81 -0.31 -1.25
CA ILE A 26 2.97 0.03 -2.41
C ILE A 26 3.75 1.01 -3.28
N ILE A 27 3.99 0.62 -4.53
CA ILE A 27 4.69 1.44 -5.52
C ILE A 27 3.65 2.01 -6.46
N LEU A 28 3.62 3.33 -6.59
CA LEU A 28 2.78 4.02 -7.58
C LEU A 28 3.67 4.46 -8.73
N SER A 29 3.36 3.97 -9.93
CA SER A 29 4.03 4.42 -11.16
C SER A 29 3.02 5.06 -12.09
N LYS A 30 3.45 6.09 -12.83
CA LYS A 30 2.61 6.73 -13.84
C LYS A 30 3.04 6.21 -15.21
N LYS A 31 2.14 5.52 -15.91
CA LYS A 31 2.39 4.99 -17.26
C LYS A 31 1.21 5.34 -18.16
N ASP A 32 1.50 5.96 -19.30
CA ASP A 32 0.51 6.33 -20.32
C ASP A 32 -0.68 7.15 -19.76
N GLY A 33 -0.41 8.02 -18.78
CA GLY A 33 -1.43 8.85 -18.12
C GLY A 33 -2.24 8.12 -17.04
N ALA A 34 -2.07 6.81 -16.88
CA ALA A 34 -2.69 6.02 -15.82
C ALA A 34 -1.74 5.84 -14.61
N ILE A 35 -2.33 5.61 -13.44
CA ILE A 35 -1.60 5.16 -12.25
C ILE A 35 -1.60 3.63 -12.24
N GLN A 36 -0.42 3.05 -12.20
CA GLN A 36 -0.22 1.62 -11.98
C GLN A 36 0.23 1.40 -10.55
N VAL A 37 -0.39 0.42 -9.90
CA VAL A 37 -0.07 0.02 -8.53
C VAL A 37 0.73 -1.26 -8.58
N GLY A 38 1.96 -1.20 -8.06
CA GLY A 38 2.84 -2.34 -7.84
C GLY A 38 3.04 -2.61 -6.36
N TYR A 39 3.61 -3.77 -6.06
CA TYR A 39 3.93 -4.20 -4.69
C TYR A 39 5.36 -4.73 -4.67
N ALA A 40 6.13 -4.33 -3.65
CA ALA A 40 7.46 -4.88 -3.36
C ALA A 40 7.55 -5.33 -1.91
N ALA A 41 8.48 -6.23 -1.60
CA ALA A 41 8.77 -6.55 -0.22
C ALA A 41 9.32 -5.31 0.52
N ILE A 42 9.19 -5.31 1.84
CA ILE A 42 9.73 -4.22 2.66
C ILE A 42 11.25 -4.19 2.46
N GLY A 43 11.78 -3.04 2.06
CA GLY A 43 13.21 -2.85 1.82
C GLY A 43 13.69 -3.21 0.41
N GLU A 44 12.80 -3.53 -0.53
CA GLU A 44 13.16 -3.81 -1.95
C GLU A 44 12.67 -2.74 -2.93
N ALA A 45 11.99 -1.69 -2.44
CA ALA A 45 11.60 -0.55 -3.26
C ALA A 45 12.76 0.45 -3.32
N PHE A 46 13.52 0.42 -4.41
CA PHE A 46 14.60 1.35 -4.74
C PHE A 46 14.37 1.98 -6.11
#